data_AF-A0A9W9FC07-F1
#
_entry.id   AF-A0A9W9FC07-F1
#
_cell.length_a   1.000
_cell.length_b   1.000
_cell.length_c   1.000
_cell.angle_alpha   90.00
_cell.angle_beta   90.00
_cell.angle_gamma   90.00
#
_symmetry.space_group_name_H-M   'P 1'
#
loop_
_entity.id
_entity.type
_entity.pdbx_description
1 polymer ?
#
loop_
_entity_poly.entity_id
_entity_poly.type
_entity_poly.pdbx_seq_one_letter_code
_entity_poly.pdbx_strand_id
1 'polypeptide(L)'
;MSNPITTYGLTAVPASPTALLTSQSYPKPSPPPSPIPTTATPIPTTPLATRINKYALTHLPEPTYNHSLRVYHYGLAIKNYRFPSHPDFAFTDETYFLACILHDIGTTDENTHSTKLSFEFFGGFLALNLLQSDDTSISTDAGSGAVAPRDQAESVAEAIIRHQDLCVVGNISAVGQLLQLATIFDNTGSYADLVHPDTIKDVCAHFPRHQWSGCFVATIRRENALKPWAHSTALGEEEFPAKVLGNTLMEPYE
;
A
#
# COMPACT_ATOMS: atom_id res chain seq x y z
N MET A 1 27.27 -2.36 9.03
CA MET A 1 25.99 -3.07 9.21
C MET A 1 24.87 -2.11 8.84
N SER A 2 23.85 -2.55 8.13
CA SER A 2 22.70 -1.70 7.79
C SER A 2 21.93 -1.33 9.06
N ASN A 3 21.49 -0.08 9.19
CA ASN A 3 20.65 0.33 10.32
C ASN A 3 19.22 -0.19 10.06
N PRO A 4 18.64 -1.04 10.93
CA PRO A 4 17.32 -1.64 10.69
C PRO A 4 16.21 -0.58 10.56
N ILE A 5 16.31 0.54 11.27
CA ILE A 5 15.38 1.67 11.15
C ILE A 5 15.33 2.19 9.71
N THR A 6 16.49 2.47 9.10
CA THR A 6 16.53 2.96 7.71
C THR A 6 16.25 1.84 6.71
N THR A 7 16.68 0.60 7.00
CA THR A 7 16.49 -0.58 6.13
C THR A 7 15.01 -0.92 5.95
N TYR A 8 14.21 -0.71 7.00
CA TYR A 8 12.77 -0.94 6.97
C TYR A 8 11.98 0.35 6.81
N GLY A 9 12.64 1.49 6.52
CA GLY A 9 11.99 2.74 6.14
C GLY A 9 11.23 3.44 7.25
N LEU A 10 11.63 3.21 8.51
CA LEU A 10 11.25 4.00 9.69
C LEU A 10 11.97 5.37 9.70
N THR A 11 12.13 5.98 8.52
CA THR A 11 12.65 7.33 8.35
C THR A 11 11.49 8.31 8.34
N ALA A 12 11.55 9.34 9.17
CA ALA A 12 10.51 10.37 9.22
C ALA A 12 10.58 11.27 7.98
N VAL A 13 9.47 11.36 7.26
CA VAL A 13 9.26 12.27 6.12
C VAL A 13 7.96 13.06 6.32
N PRO A 14 7.75 14.21 5.65
CA PRO A 14 6.49 14.96 5.75
C PRO A 14 5.28 14.09 5.43
N ALA A 15 4.27 14.10 6.31
CA ALA A 15 3.03 13.35 6.11
C ALA A 15 2.14 13.92 5.00
N SER A 16 2.22 15.24 4.77
CA SER A 16 1.52 15.85 3.64
C SER A 16 2.24 15.50 2.32
N PRO A 17 1.57 14.82 1.37
CA PRO A 17 2.18 14.53 0.08
C PRO A 17 2.56 15.80 -0.69
N THR A 18 1.77 16.86 -0.57
CA THR A 18 2.10 18.17 -1.17
C THR A 18 3.38 18.73 -0.56
N ALA A 19 3.50 18.78 0.77
CA ALA A 19 4.70 19.29 1.43
C ALA A 19 5.94 18.47 1.06
N LEU A 20 5.81 17.14 0.98
CA LEU A 20 6.87 16.23 0.54
C LEU A 20 7.30 16.54 -0.90
N LEU A 21 6.35 16.58 -1.84
CA LEU A 21 6.63 16.70 -3.27
C LEU A 21 7.14 18.09 -3.68
N THR A 22 6.86 19.14 -2.89
CA THR A 22 7.38 20.50 -3.09
C THR A 22 8.61 20.81 -2.24
N SER A 23 9.06 19.89 -1.39
CA SER A 23 10.22 20.09 -0.51
C SER A 23 11.51 20.22 -1.32
N GLN A 24 12.40 21.11 -0.87
CA GLN A 24 13.76 21.22 -1.40
C GLN A 24 14.62 19.99 -1.07
N SER A 25 14.26 19.21 -0.04
CA SER A 25 14.91 17.94 0.30
C SER A 25 14.63 16.85 -0.73
N TYR A 26 13.51 16.94 -1.46
CA TYR A 26 13.09 15.97 -2.47
C TYR A 26 12.78 16.69 -3.79
N PRO A 27 13.78 17.29 -4.46
CA PRO A 27 13.55 18.09 -5.66
C PRO A 27 12.89 17.25 -6.75
N LYS A 28 11.97 17.84 -7.53
CA LYS A 28 11.36 17.18 -8.69
C LYS A 28 12.42 16.92 -9.76
N PRO A 29 12.65 15.68 -10.21
CA PRO A 29 13.60 15.41 -11.28
C PRO A 29 13.15 16.03 -12.61
N SER A 30 14.14 16.40 -13.41
CA SER A 30 14.01 16.62 -14.85
C SER A 30 14.83 15.53 -15.53
N PRO A 31 14.29 14.70 -16.45
CA PRO A 31 13.01 14.74 -17.19
C PRO A 31 11.76 14.22 -16.41
N PRO A 32 10.54 14.23 -17.02
CA PRO A 32 9.37 13.48 -16.52
C PRO A 32 9.65 11.98 -16.30
N PRO A 33 8.77 11.23 -15.60
CA PRO A 33 8.99 9.81 -15.32
C PRO A 33 9.12 9.01 -16.61
N SER A 34 10.10 8.11 -16.66
CA SER A 34 10.26 7.14 -17.75
C SER A 34 9.34 5.93 -17.54
N PRO A 35 8.95 5.22 -18.61
CA PRO A 35 8.22 3.96 -18.47
C PRO A 35 9.05 2.91 -17.71
N ILE A 36 8.44 2.34 -16.68
CA ILE A 36 8.94 1.20 -15.89
C ILE A 36 7.95 0.04 -16.08
N PRO A 37 8.35 -1.07 -16.73
CA PRO A 37 7.50 -2.25 -16.84
C PRO A 37 7.48 -3.03 -15.52
N THR A 38 6.43 -3.81 -15.30
CA THR A 38 6.28 -4.73 -14.14
C THR A 38 7.49 -5.66 -13.98
N THR A 39 8.10 -6.10 -15.08
CA THR A 39 9.32 -6.93 -15.09
C THR A 39 10.55 -6.24 -14.49
N ALA A 40 10.59 -4.91 -14.44
CA ALA A 40 11.66 -4.15 -13.79
C ALA A 40 11.43 -3.94 -12.27
N THR A 41 10.27 -4.35 -11.77
CA THR A 41 9.86 -4.27 -10.35
C THR A 41 9.32 -5.63 -9.90
N PRO A 42 10.12 -6.70 -9.96
CA PRO A 42 9.64 -8.05 -9.68
C PRO A 42 9.16 -8.17 -8.23
N ILE A 43 8.04 -8.88 -8.04
CA ILE A 43 7.55 -9.22 -6.70
C ILE A 43 8.65 -10.01 -5.96
N PRO A 44 9.00 -9.65 -4.71
CA PRO A 44 10.02 -10.35 -3.94
C PRO A 44 9.66 -11.83 -3.72
N THR A 45 10.61 -12.73 -3.97
CA THR A 45 10.43 -14.19 -3.84
C THR A 45 11.17 -14.77 -2.64
N THR A 46 11.43 -13.95 -1.62
CA THR A 46 11.99 -14.44 -0.36
C THR A 46 11.00 -15.39 0.33
N PRO A 47 11.43 -16.22 1.29
CA PRO A 47 10.52 -17.07 2.04
C PRO A 47 9.39 -16.30 2.74
N LEU A 48 9.69 -15.14 3.33
CA LEU A 48 8.70 -14.28 3.98
C LEU A 48 7.72 -13.69 2.96
N ALA A 49 8.20 -13.07 1.88
CA ALA A 49 7.35 -12.48 0.86
C ALA A 49 6.46 -13.54 0.18
N THR A 50 7.00 -14.72 -0.11
CA THR A 50 6.24 -15.83 -0.71
C THR A 50 5.10 -16.30 0.21
N ARG A 51 5.39 -16.45 1.51
CA ARG A 51 4.39 -16.83 2.52
C ARG A 51 3.27 -15.81 2.62
N ILE A 52 3.62 -14.54 2.73
CA ILE A 52 2.66 -13.45 2.90
C ILE A 52 1.85 -13.22 1.63
N ASN A 53 2.47 -13.35 0.45
CA ASN A 53 1.76 -13.28 -0.82
C ASN A 53 0.73 -14.42 -0.94
N LYS A 54 1.10 -15.65 -0.57
CA LYS A 54 0.17 -16.80 -0.54
C LYS A 54 -0.99 -16.56 0.42
N TYR A 55 -0.71 -16.00 1.61
CA TYR A 55 -1.76 -15.64 2.56
C TYR A 55 -2.72 -14.61 1.98
N ALA A 56 -2.21 -13.51 1.43
CA ALA A 56 -3.02 -12.46 0.84
C ALA A 56 -3.86 -12.97 -0.34
N LEU A 57 -3.28 -13.74 -1.25
CA LEU A 57 -3.99 -14.37 -2.37
C LEU A 57 -5.13 -15.29 -1.92
N THR A 58 -4.98 -15.94 -0.76
CA THR A 58 -5.99 -16.86 -0.22
C THR A 58 -7.16 -16.13 0.45
N HIS A 59 -6.93 -14.94 1.02
CA HIS A 59 -7.92 -14.25 1.86
C HIS A 59 -8.52 -13.00 1.22
N LEU A 60 -7.78 -12.32 0.34
CA LEU A 60 -8.27 -11.12 -0.34
C LEU A 60 -9.17 -11.50 -1.53
N PRO A 61 -10.28 -10.79 -1.75
CA PRO A 61 -10.96 -10.81 -3.04
C PRO A 61 -10.01 -10.41 -4.16
N GLU A 62 -10.16 -11.02 -5.34
CA GLU A 62 -9.28 -10.79 -6.50
C GLU A 62 -9.09 -9.29 -6.85
N PRO A 63 -10.14 -8.43 -6.88
CA PRO A 63 -9.94 -7.00 -7.14
C PRO A 63 -9.04 -6.31 -6.12
N THR A 64 -9.15 -6.66 -4.83
CA THR A 64 -8.33 -6.12 -3.74
C THR A 64 -6.90 -6.67 -3.80
N TYR A 65 -6.73 -7.95 -4.12
CA TYR A 65 -5.41 -8.55 -4.33
C TYR A 65 -4.67 -7.86 -5.49
N ASN A 66 -5.36 -7.68 -6.64
CA ASN A 66 -4.81 -6.97 -7.79
C ASN A 66 -4.52 -5.51 -7.45
N HIS A 67 -5.39 -4.81 -6.72
CA HIS A 67 -5.13 -3.45 -6.22
C HIS A 67 -3.83 -3.38 -5.44
N SER A 68 -3.65 -4.26 -4.46
CA SER A 68 -2.43 -4.31 -3.66
C SER A 68 -1.16 -4.52 -4.50
N LEU A 69 -1.22 -5.33 -5.57
CA LEU A 69 -0.11 -5.49 -6.52
C LEU A 69 0.10 -4.26 -7.39
N ARG A 70 -0.97 -3.60 -7.85
CA ARG A 70 -0.86 -2.31 -8.56
C ARG A 70 -0.20 -1.25 -7.69
N VAL A 71 -0.61 -1.13 -6.42
CA VAL A 71 -0.02 -0.22 -5.42
C VAL A 71 1.48 -0.48 -5.27
N TYR A 72 1.90 -1.75 -5.19
CA TYR A 72 3.33 -2.10 -5.15
C TYR A 72 4.09 -1.58 -6.37
N HIS A 73 3.60 -1.85 -7.58
CA HIS A 73 4.27 -1.43 -8.81
C HIS A 73 4.26 0.10 -9.02
N TYR A 74 3.15 0.77 -8.75
CA TYR A 74 3.05 2.22 -8.82
C TYR A 74 3.93 2.89 -7.78
N GLY A 75 3.96 2.37 -6.55
CA GLY A 75 4.86 2.85 -5.52
C GLY A 75 6.33 2.75 -5.90
N LEU A 76 6.77 1.63 -6.45
CA LEU A 76 8.16 1.51 -6.92
C LEU A 76 8.46 2.44 -8.11
N ALA A 77 7.50 2.66 -9.01
CA ALA A 77 7.65 3.66 -10.07
C ALA A 77 7.80 5.08 -9.50
N ILE A 78 6.94 5.45 -8.53
CA ILE A 78 7.00 6.74 -7.82
C ILE A 78 8.33 6.88 -7.07
N LYS A 79 8.77 5.84 -6.35
CA LYS A 79 10.04 5.82 -5.60
C LYS A 79 11.24 6.03 -6.53
N ASN A 80 11.28 5.30 -7.64
CA ASN A 80 12.36 5.42 -8.63
C ASN A 80 12.37 6.79 -9.31
N TYR A 81 11.20 7.38 -9.56
CA TYR A 81 11.13 8.73 -10.13
C TYR A 81 11.45 9.80 -9.10
N ARG A 82 10.71 9.87 -7.99
CA ARG A 82 10.78 11.01 -7.06
C ARG A 82 11.91 10.95 -6.04
N PHE A 83 12.35 9.76 -5.67
CA PHE A 83 13.33 9.55 -4.60
C PHE A 83 14.51 8.65 -5.03
N PRO A 84 15.08 8.85 -6.24
CA PRO A 84 16.09 7.95 -6.79
C PRO A 84 17.31 7.91 -5.88
N SER A 85 17.62 6.73 -5.33
CA SER A 85 18.74 6.51 -4.41
C SER A 85 18.74 7.45 -3.18
N HIS A 86 17.59 8.04 -2.81
CA HIS A 86 17.51 8.92 -1.66
C HIS A 86 17.60 8.08 -0.36
N PRO A 87 18.47 8.44 0.61
CA PRO A 87 18.67 7.65 1.82
C PRO A 87 17.37 7.44 2.62
N ASP A 88 16.49 8.44 2.67
CA ASP A 88 15.21 8.32 3.38
C ASP A 88 14.28 7.25 2.81
N PHE A 89 14.42 6.94 1.51
CA PHE A 89 13.62 5.94 0.80
C PHE A 89 14.43 4.67 0.49
N ALA A 90 15.55 4.44 1.18
CA ALA A 90 16.44 3.29 0.95
C ALA A 90 15.91 1.95 1.51
N PHE A 91 14.63 1.87 1.90
CA PHE A 91 14.03 0.65 2.41
C PHE A 91 13.92 -0.43 1.33
N THR A 92 13.91 -1.69 1.78
CA THR A 92 13.85 -2.85 0.88
C THR A 92 12.49 -2.96 0.19
N ASP A 93 12.51 -3.44 -1.05
CA ASP A 93 11.28 -3.68 -1.82
C ASP A 93 10.42 -4.78 -1.18
N GLU A 94 11.02 -5.71 -0.43
CA GLU A 94 10.28 -6.66 0.42
C GLU A 94 9.45 -5.94 1.49
N THR A 95 10.03 -4.99 2.23
CA THR A 95 9.28 -4.26 3.27
C THR A 95 8.10 -3.50 2.67
N TYR A 96 8.32 -2.88 1.51
CA TYR A 96 7.25 -2.19 0.81
C TYR A 96 6.19 -3.15 0.27
N PHE A 97 6.60 -4.27 -0.32
CA PHE A 97 5.69 -5.31 -0.81
C PHE A 97 4.80 -5.85 0.31
N LEU A 98 5.36 -6.15 1.48
CA LEU A 98 4.61 -6.63 2.64
C LEU A 98 3.56 -5.61 3.11
N ALA A 99 3.89 -4.31 3.10
CA ALA A 99 2.92 -3.27 3.39
C ALA A 99 1.82 -3.19 2.33
N CYS A 100 2.18 -3.21 1.04
CA CYS A 100 1.21 -3.15 -0.06
C CYS A 100 0.25 -4.35 -0.05
N ILE A 101 0.78 -5.57 0.07
CA ILE A 101 -0.01 -6.79 -0.07
C ILE A 101 -0.96 -7.04 1.12
N LEU A 102 -0.69 -6.39 2.27
CA LEU A 102 -1.49 -6.52 3.49
C LEU A 102 -2.32 -5.29 3.84
N HIS A 103 -2.16 -4.13 3.20
CA HIS A 103 -2.80 -2.89 3.67
C HIS A 103 -4.33 -2.96 3.77
N ASP A 104 -4.95 -3.68 2.84
CA ASP A 104 -6.40 -3.88 2.80
C ASP A 104 -6.86 -5.21 3.41
N ILE A 105 -6.00 -5.96 4.11
CA ILE A 105 -6.39 -7.26 4.71
C ILE A 105 -7.53 -7.12 5.72
N GLY A 106 -7.66 -5.95 6.37
CA GLY A 106 -8.76 -5.65 7.28
C GLY A 106 -10.13 -5.57 6.59
N THR A 107 -10.17 -5.42 5.26
CA THR A 107 -11.40 -5.21 4.48
C THR A 107 -12.13 -6.50 4.10
N THR A 108 -11.55 -7.67 4.35
CA THR A 108 -12.22 -8.95 4.02
C THR A 108 -13.52 -9.06 4.82
N ASP A 109 -14.51 -9.78 4.27
CA ASP A 109 -15.78 -9.96 4.96
C ASP A 109 -15.59 -10.63 6.33
N GLU A 110 -14.66 -11.60 6.42
CA GLU A 110 -14.29 -12.23 7.69
C GLU A 110 -13.73 -11.21 8.70
N ASN A 111 -12.73 -10.43 8.31
CA ASN A 111 -12.04 -9.49 9.19
C ASN A 111 -12.92 -8.30 9.58
N THR A 112 -13.78 -7.85 8.67
CA THR A 112 -14.73 -6.76 8.95
C THR A 112 -15.72 -7.15 10.04
N HIS A 113 -16.12 -8.42 10.12
CA HIS A 113 -17.08 -8.92 11.13
C HIS A 113 -16.40 -9.43 12.42
N SER A 114 -15.10 -9.75 12.40
CA SER A 114 -14.37 -10.28 13.55
C SER A 114 -13.95 -9.21 14.56
N THR A 115 -14.10 -7.92 14.22
CA THR A 115 -13.62 -6.80 15.03
C THR A 115 -14.60 -5.63 15.07
N LYS A 116 -14.40 -4.73 16.05
CA LYS A 116 -15.08 -3.43 16.14
C LYS A 116 -14.14 -2.25 15.89
N LEU A 117 -12.87 -2.52 15.60
CA LEU A 117 -11.87 -1.51 15.23
C LEU A 117 -12.01 -1.14 13.75
N SER A 118 -11.57 0.06 13.39
CA SER A 118 -11.38 0.47 11.99
C SER A 118 -10.52 -0.57 11.25
N PHE A 119 -10.83 -0.83 9.99
CA PHE A 119 -10.15 -1.87 9.23
C PHE A 119 -8.64 -1.63 9.10
N GLU A 120 -8.20 -0.37 9.05
CA GLU A 120 -6.78 0.01 8.98
C GLU A 120 -6.04 -0.41 10.26
N PHE A 121 -6.69 -0.21 11.41
CA PHE A 121 -6.12 -0.56 12.72
C PHE A 121 -6.05 -2.07 12.89
N PHE A 122 -7.17 -2.76 12.64
CA PHE A 122 -7.20 -4.20 12.74
C PHE A 122 -6.28 -4.88 11.72
N GLY A 123 -6.25 -4.39 10.48
CA GLY A 123 -5.35 -4.86 9.43
C GLY A 123 -3.89 -4.70 9.82
N GLY A 124 -3.51 -3.57 10.43
CA GLY A 124 -2.16 -3.36 10.96
C GLY A 124 -1.80 -4.32 12.09
N PHE A 125 -2.70 -4.57 13.03
CA PHE A 125 -2.47 -5.56 14.10
C PHE A 125 -2.37 -6.99 13.58
N LEU A 126 -3.22 -7.35 12.60
CA LEU A 126 -3.17 -8.64 11.93
C LEU A 126 -1.85 -8.81 11.17
N ALA A 127 -1.42 -7.79 10.43
CA ALA A 127 -0.14 -7.81 9.72
C ALA A 127 1.05 -7.95 10.68
N LEU A 128 1.07 -7.20 11.79
CA LEU A 128 2.11 -7.33 12.81
C LEU A 128 2.20 -8.76 13.35
N ASN A 129 1.06 -9.37 13.68
CA ASN A 129 1.02 -10.75 14.17
C ASN A 129 1.48 -11.73 13.08
N LEU A 130 0.92 -11.65 11.88
CA LEU A 130 1.21 -12.56 10.78
C LEU A 130 2.70 -12.54 10.40
N LEU A 131 3.31 -11.34 10.35
CA LEU A 131 4.71 -11.18 10.02
C LEU A 131 5.65 -11.75 11.08
N GLN A 132 5.22 -11.78 12.35
CA GLN A 132 6.04 -12.26 13.46
C GLN A 132 5.71 -13.68 13.94
N SER A 133 4.60 -14.24 13.47
CA SER A 133 4.18 -15.60 13.78
C SER A 133 4.78 -16.57 12.77
N ASP A 134 5.38 -17.65 13.28
CA ASP A 134 5.84 -18.80 12.51
C ASP A 134 4.74 -19.86 12.32
N ASP A 135 3.49 -19.54 12.70
CA ASP A 135 2.38 -20.49 12.66
C ASP A 135 2.17 -21.07 11.25
N THR A 136 2.53 -22.35 11.14
CA THR A 136 2.45 -23.15 9.93
C THR A 136 1.05 -23.69 9.65
N SER A 137 0.06 -23.40 10.50
CA SER A 137 -1.36 -23.69 10.22
C SER A 137 -1.87 -22.99 8.95
N ILE A 138 -1.13 -21.97 8.49
CA ILE A 138 -1.37 -21.18 7.28
C ILE A 138 -0.64 -21.77 6.05
N SER A 139 0.23 -22.77 6.23
CA SER A 139 1.09 -23.29 5.16
C SER A 139 1.56 -24.74 5.40
N THR A 140 1.09 -25.66 4.54
CA THR A 140 1.45 -27.09 4.57
C THR A 140 2.81 -27.42 3.93
N ASP A 141 3.54 -26.43 3.44
CA ASP A 141 4.79 -26.63 2.72
C ASP A 141 5.98 -26.58 3.71
N ALA A 142 6.79 -27.64 3.73
CA ALA A 142 7.97 -27.75 4.59
C ALA A 142 9.02 -26.68 4.20
N GLY A 143 8.89 -25.47 4.75
CA GLY A 143 9.80 -24.34 4.50
C GLY A 143 9.28 -22.93 4.83
N SER A 144 8.04 -22.78 5.27
CA SER A 144 7.33 -21.49 5.34
C SER A 144 7.23 -20.85 6.73
N GLY A 145 8.11 -21.18 7.69
CA GLY A 145 8.14 -20.53 9.02
C GLY A 145 8.86 -19.17 9.05
N ALA A 146 9.10 -18.55 7.90
CA ALA A 146 9.90 -17.31 7.83
C ALA A 146 9.14 -16.13 8.46
N VAL A 147 9.72 -15.58 9.52
CA VAL A 147 9.21 -14.42 10.25
C VAL A 147 10.05 -13.18 9.96
N ALA A 148 9.41 -12.02 9.97
CA ALA A 148 10.04 -10.73 9.83
C ALA A 148 10.80 -10.34 11.10
N PRO A 149 11.96 -9.67 11.00
CA PRO A 149 12.52 -8.91 12.11
C PRO A 149 11.48 -7.93 12.68
N ARG A 150 11.51 -7.70 14.00
CA ARG A 150 10.52 -6.87 14.70
C ARG A 150 10.33 -5.50 14.04
N ASP A 151 11.44 -4.81 13.78
CA ASP A 151 11.43 -3.47 13.17
C ASP A 151 10.78 -3.45 11.76
N GLN A 152 10.92 -4.54 10.99
CA GLN A 152 10.25 -4.68 9.68
C GLN A 152 8.75 -4.86 9.86
N ALA A 153 8.34 -5.74 10.78
CA ALA A 153 6.93 -5.98 11.08
C ALA A 153 6.24 -4.72 11.64
N GLU A 154 6.91 -3.97 12.51
CA GLU A 154 6.42 -2.70 13.04
C GLU A 154 6.35 -1.61 11.96
N SER A 155 7.33 -1.54 11.05
CA SER A 155 7.27 -0.61 9.91
C SER A 155 6.07 -0.88 9.01
N VAL A 156 5.82 -2.16 8.69
CA VAL A 156 4.65 -2.56 7.90
C VAL A 156 3.36 -2.23 8.65
N ALA A 157 3.27 -2.57 9.93
CA ALA A 157 2.07 -2.30 10.73
C ALA A 157 1.77 -0.80 10.84
N GLU A 158 2.78 0.04 11.12
CA GLU A 158 2.65 1.50 11.16
C GLU A 158 2.18 2.06 9.82
N ALA A 159 2.75 1.59 8.71
CA ALA A 159 2.35 2.02 7.37
C ALA A 159 0.89 1.65 7.06
N ILE A 160 0.46 0.44 7.43
CA ILE A 160 -0.92 -0.02 7.23
C ILE A 160 -1.89 0.77 8.12
N ILE A 161 -1.59 0.96 9.41
CA ILE A 161 -2.46 1.71 10.32
C ILE A 161 -2.73 3.13 9.79
N ARG A 162 -1.73 3.74 9.15
CA ARG A 162 -1.79 5.12 8.68
C ARG A 162 -2.07 5.26 7.18
N HIS A 163 -2.38 4.20 6.44
CA HIS A 163 -2.49 4.30 4.97
C HIS A 163 -3.69 5.15 4.48
N GLN A 164 -4.69 5.39 5.33
CA GLN A 164 -5.79 6.35 5.07
C GLN A 164 -5.67 7.65 5.89
N ASP A 165 -4.63 7.81 6.69
CA ASP A 165 -4.40 8.99 7.52
C ASP A 165 -3.77 10.14 6.69
N LEU A 166 -4.58 10.73 5.80
CA LEU A 166 -4.18 11.75 4.83
C LEU A 166 -3.91 13.13 5.49
N CYS A 167 -3.00 13.14 6.46
CA CYS A 167 -2.60 14.30 7.24
C CYS A 167 -2.01 15.43 6.37
N VAL A 168 -2.28 16.68 6.77
CA VAL A 168 -1.68 17.89 6.13
C VAL A 168 -0.48 18.46 6.91
N VAL A 169 -0.19 17.94 8.10
CA VAL A 169 0.91 18.35 8.97
C VAL A 169 1.59 17.14 9.63
N GLY A 170 2.79 17.34 10.16
CA GLY A 170 3.54 16.30 10.88
C GLY A 170 4.33 15.38 9.96
N ASN A 171 4.75 14.24 10.52
CA ASN A 171 5.61 13.25 9.85
C ASN A 171 4.95 11.86 9.80
N ILE A 172 5.43 11.04 8.89
CA ILE A 172 5.11 9.61 8.73
C ILE A 172 6.40 8.85 8.36
N SER A 173 6.37 7.51 8.43
CA SER A 173 7.46 6.69 7.89
C SER A 173 7.55 6.79 6.36
N ALA A 174 8.74 6.64 5.80
CA ALA A 174 8.93 6.67 4.34
C ALA A 174 8.13 5.55 3.63
N VAL A 175 7.97 4.38 4.26
CA VAL A 175 7.09 3.29 3.77
C VAL A 175 5.63 3.74 3.77
N GLY A 176 5.14 4.32 4.86
CA GLY A 176 3.77 4.80 4.98
C GLY A 176 3.46 5.91 3.98
N GLN A 177 4.39 6.85 3.76
CA GLN A 177 4.23 7.92 2.79
C GLN A 177 4.14 7.40 1.35
N LEU A 178 5.00 6.43 0.99
CA LEU A 178 4.96 5.84 -0.34
C LEU A 178 3.70 5.00 -0.54
N LEU A 179 3.24 4.30 0.51
CA LEU A 179 1.99 3.56 0.50
C LEU A 179 0.80 4.50 0.26
N GLN A 180 0.69 5.61 1.00
CA GLN A 180 -0.36 6.62 0.78
C GLN A 180 -0.35 7.21 -0.64
N LEU A 181 0.83 7.57 -1.15
CA LEU A 181 0.96 8.10 -2.51
C LEU A 181 0.42 7.11 -3.55
N ALA A 182 0.78 5.83 -3.42
CA ALA A 182 0.40 4.80 -4.37
C ALA A 182 -1.09 4.39 -4.25
N THR A 183 -1.63 4.28 -3.04
CA THR A 183 -3.06 3.96 -2.85
C THR A 183 -3.95 5.10 -3.35
N ILE A 184 -3.62 6.36 -3.02
CA ILE A 184 -4.38 7.52 -3.50
C ILE A 184 -4.27 7.69 -5.02
N PHE A 185 -3.12 7.38 -5.61
CA PHE A 185 -2.94 7.32 -7.06
C PHE A 185 -3.89 6.29 -7.69
N ASP A 186 -3.92 5.03 -7.22
CA ASP A 186 -4.76 3.98 -7.83
C ASP A 186 -6.26 4.19 -7.58
N ASN A 187 -6.62 4.76 -6.43
CA ASN A 187 -8.01 4.96 -6.01
C ASN A 187 -8.63 6.21 -6.61
N THR A 188 -7.87 7.30 -6.78
CA THR A 188 -8.43 8.61 -7.16
C THR A 188 -7.77 9.25 -8.38
N GLY A 189 -6.70 8.68 -8.90
CA GLY A 189 -5.91 9.29 -9.99
C GLY A 189 -5.11 10.52 -9.56
N SER A 190 -5.07 10.84 -8.27
CA SER A 190 -4.27 11.95 -7.74
C SER A 190 -2.79 11.69 -7.99
N TYR A 191 -2.01 12.76 -8.20
CA TYR A 191 -0.57 12.68 -8.51
C TYR A 191 -0.25 11.89 -9.80
N ALA A 192 -1.13 12.02 -10.81
CA ALA A 192 -0.99 11.36 -12.12
C ALA A 192 0.37 11.61 -12.80
N ASP A 193 1.04 12.73 -12.50
CA ASP A 193 2.34 13.09 -13.08
C ASP A 193 3.53 12.32 -12.50
N LEU A 194 3.31 11.46 -11.49
CA LEU A 194 4.36 10.66 -10.86
C LEU A 194 4.62 9.31 -11.52
N VAL A 195 3.69 8.81 -12.35
CA VAL A 195 3.77 7.51 -13.01
C VAL A 195 3.57 7.67 -14.51
N HIS A 196 4.44 7.08 -15.32
CA HIS A 196 4.33 7.15 -16.77
C HIS A 196 3.09 6.36 -17.28
N PRO A 197 2.33 6.85 -18.28
CA PRO A 197 1.14 6.16 -18.80
C PRO A 197 1.38 4.71 -19.27
N ASP A 198 2.53 4.43 -19.89
CA ASP A 198 2.86 3.05 -20.30
C ASP A 198 3.10 2.12 -19.10
N THR A 199 3.55 2.65 -17.95
CA THR A 199 3.61 1.88 -16.70
C THR A 199 2.21 1.56 -16.20
N ILE A 200 1.28 2.53 -16.25
CA ILE A 200 -0.13 2.30 -15.88
C ILE A 200 -0.73 1.19 -16.74
N LYS A 201 -0.54 1.28 -18.06
CA LYS A 201 -1.02 0.29 -19.02
C LYS A 201 -0.45 -1.10 -18.76
N ASP A 202 0.86 -1.22 -18.56
CA ASP A 202 1.51 -2.52 -18.30
C ASP A 202 1.04 -3.13 -16.98
N VAL A 203 0.98 -2.33 -15.91
CA VAL A 203 0.52 -2.76 -14.58
C VAL A 203 -0.95 -3.22 -14.63
N CYS A 204 -1.85 -2.47 -15.27
CA CYS A 204 -3.26 -2.86 -15.40
C CYS A 204 -3.46 -4.09 -16.30
N ALA A 205 -2.57 -4.33 -17.28
CA ALA A 205 -2.62 -5.53 -18.10
C ALA A 205 -2.26 -6.80 -17.30
N HIS A 206 -1.34 -6.69 -16.33
CA HIS A 206 -0.94 -7.81 -15.47
C HIS A 206 -1.86 -7.98 -14.25
N PHE A 207 -2.41 -6.88 -13.72
CA PHE A 207 -3.25 -6.85 -12.52
C PHE A 207 -4.55 -6.07 -12.79
N PRO A 208 -5.51 -6.67 -13.51
CA PRO A 208 -6.72 -5.98 -13.95
C PRO A 208 -7.52 -5.39 -12.79
N ARG A 209 -8.16 -4.24 -13.01
CA ARG A 209 -8.89 -3.50 -11.97
C ARG A 209 -10.19 -4.17 -11.55
N HIS A 210 -10.91 -4.76 -12.49
CA HIS A 210 -12.20 -5.41 -12.24
C HIS A 210 -13.19 -4.49 -11.52
N GLN A 211 -13.44 -3.31 -12.10
CA GLN A 211 -14.31 -2.28 -11.53
C GLN A 211 -13.88 -1.84 -10.13
N TRP A 212 -12.57 -1.73 -9.90
CA TRP A 212 -11.95 -1.44 -8.62
C TRP A 212 -12.58 -0.22 -7.93
N SER A 213 -12.84 0.87 -8.67
CA SER A 213 -13.44 2.07 -8.08
C SER A 213 -14.81 1.79 -7.44
N GLY A 214 -15.62 0.94 -8.08
CA GLY A 214 -16.90 0.49 -7.53
C GLY A 214 -16.72 -0.43 -6.32
N CYS A 215 -15.80 -1.40 -6.41
CA CYS A 215 -15.48 -2.32 -5.32
C CYS A 215 -15.01 -1.56 -4.07
N PHE A 216 -14.06 -0.65 -4.21
CA PHE A 216 -13.50 0.10 -3.09
C PHE A 216 -14.53 1.01 -2.41
N VAL A 217 -15.37 1.70 -3.18
CA VAL A 217 -16.48 2.50 -2.64
C VAL A 217 -17.47 1.63 -1.85
N ALA A 218 -17.80 0.45 -2.35
CA ALA A 218 -18.66 -0.49 -1.64
C ALA A 218 -18.03 -0.94 -0.31
N THR A 219 -16.72 -1.19 -0.29
CA THR A 219 -15.95 -1.52 0.91
C THR A 219 -16.00 -0.39 1.94
N ILE A 220 -15.71 0.86 1.54
CA ILE A 220 -15.72 2.01 2.45
C ILE A 220 -17.13 2.26 3.02
N ARG A 221 -18.17 2.14 2.19
CA ARG A 221 -19.56 2.26 2.66
C ARG A 221 -19.94 1.16 3.64
N ARG A 222 -19.49 -0.08 3.40
CA ARG A 222 -19.70 -1.21 4.32
C ARG A 222 -18.98 -0.99 5.65
N GLU A 223 -17.74 -0.52 5.62
CA GLU A 223 -16.95 -0.16 6.80
C GLU A 223 -17.71 0.85 7.66
N ASN A 224 -18.12 1.97 7.07
CA ASN A 224 -18.82 3.04 7.78
C ASN A 224 -20.20 2.58 8.30
N ALA A 225 -20.92 1.73 7.56
CA ALA A 225 -22.22 1.20 7.99
C ALA A 225 -22.10 0.25 9.19
N LEU A 226 -21.09 -0.62 9.20
CA LEU A 226 -20.86 -1.60 10.28
C LEU A 226 -20.17 -0.97 11.49
N LYS A 227 -19.33 0.04 11.25
CA LYS A 227 -18.51 0.74 12.24
C LYS A 227 -18.63 2.25 12.01
N PRO A 228 -19.72 2.91 12.47
CA PRO A 228 -19.91 4.36 12.31
C PRO A 228 -18.87 5.23 13.04
N TRP A 229 -18.01 4.61 13.85
CA TRP A 229 -16.87 5.24 14.53
C TRP A 229 -15.52 4.90 13.86
N ALA A 230 -15.53 4.24 12.70
CA ALA A 230 -14.32 3.87 11.99
C ALA A 230 -13.55 5.10 11.52
N HIS A 231 -12.24 4.95 11.43
CA HIS A 231 -11.33 5.99 10.94
C HIS A 231 -11.67 6.41 9.50
N SER A 232 -12.14 5.50 8.65
CA SER A 232 -12.55 5.80 7.26
C SER A 232 -13.64 6.89 7.15
N THR A 233 -14.41 7.15 8.21
CA THR A 233 -15.35 8.29 8.25
C THR A 233 -14.64 9.64 8.14
N ALA A 234 -13.36 9.75 8.54
CA ALA A 234 -12.55 10.96 8.43
C ALA A 234 -12.20 11.35 6.99
N LEU A 235 -12.38 10.44 6.03
CA LEU A 235 -12.24 10.73 4.59
C LEU A 235 -13.46 11.50 4.03
N GLY A 236 -14.56 11.54 4.78
CA GLY A 236 -15.86 12.06 4.32
C GLY A 236 -16.69 10.99 3.64
N GLU A 237 -17.92 10.77 4.14
CA GLU A 237 -18.80 9.67 3.71
C GLU A 237 -19.24 9.74 2.25
N GLU A 238 -19.30 10.95 1.66
CA GLU A 238 -19.66 11.14 0.25
C GLU A 238 -18.52 11.75 -0.58
N GLU A 239 -17.73 12.66 0.00
CA GLU A 239 -16.65 13.35 -0.72
C GLU A 239 -15.60 12.38 -1.27
N PHE A 240 -15.10 11.48 -0.42
CA PHE A 240 -14.07 10.54 -0.83
C PHE A 240 -14.60 9.46 -1.79
N PRO A 241 -15.76 8.82 -1.54
CA PRO A 241 -16.38 7.95 -2.54
C PRO A 241 -16.64 8.61 -3.90
N ALA A 242 -17.10 9.86 -3.91
CA ALA A 242 -17.30 10.60 -5.17
C ALA A 242 -15.96 10.82 -5.90
N LYS A 243 -14.89 11.12 -5.16
CA LYS A 243 -13.54 11.26 -5.73
C LYS A 243 -13.01 9.95 -6.33
N VAL A 244 -13.29 8.81 -5.70
CA VAL A 244 -12.92 7.48 -6.23
C VAL A 244 -13.70 7.16 -7.52
N LEU A 245 -15.03 7.36 -7.51
CA LEU A 245 -15.86 7.12 -8.69
C LEU A 245 -15.54 8.09 -9.84
N GLY A 246 -15.04 9.28 -9.52
CA GLY A 246 -14.59 10.28 -10.50
C GLY A 246 -13.16 10.11 -11.01
N ASN A 247 -12.53 8.95 -10.79
CA ASN A 247 -11.15 8.69 -11.20
C ASN A 247 -11.01 8.52 -12.73
N THR A 248 -10.89 9.64 -13.45
CA THR A 248 -10.73 9.65 -14.92
C THR A 248 -9.40 9.08 -15.41
N LEU A 249 -8.36 9.01 -14.54
CA LEU A 249 -7.07 8.42 -14.91
C LEU A 249 -7.23 6.91 -15.14
N MET A 250 -8.01 6.26 -14.27
CA MET A 250 -8.15 4.81 -14.27
C MET A 250 -9.40 4.28 -15.00
N GLU A 251 -10.33 5.16 -15.38
CA GLU A 251 -11.55 4.83 -16.14
C GLU A 251 -11.30 3.88 -17.35
N PRO A 252 -10.24 4.05 -18.17
CA PRO A 252 -9.98 3.14 -19.30
C PRO A 252 -9.61 1.70 -18.92
N TYR A 253 -9.38 1.43 -17.63
CA TYR A 253 -8.87 0.16 -17.13
C TYR A 253 -9.84 -0.54 -16.16
N GLU A 254 -11.02 0.03 -15.92
CA GLU A 254 -12.08 -0.53 -15.04
C GLU A 254 -12.68 -1.84 -15.59
#